data_AF-A0A8J6EN18-F1
#
_entry.id   AF-A0A8J6EN18-F1
#
_cell.length_a   1.000
_cell.length_b   1.000
_cell.length_c   1.000
_cell.angle_alpha   90.00
_cell.angle_beta   90.00
_cell.angle_gamma   90.00
#
_symmetry.space_group_name_H-M   'P 1'
#
loop_
_entity.id
_entity.type
_entity.pdbx_description
1 polymer ?
#
loop_
_entity_poly.entity_id
_entity_poly.type
_entity_poly.pdbx_seq_one_letter_code
_entity_poly.pdbx_strand_id
1 'polypeptide(L)'
;MMMMRGPGLLCLLCALLERLSRGCGLQHAVYWNSSNPRFLTEEYVVNVAINDYLIIYCPHYDSRVPVERTENFVLYRVNREGYEGCHKTSQALVRWECKWPYAPSGPIKFSEKIQRFTSFSLGVEFDAGQDYYYICK
;
A
#
# COMPACT_ATOMS: atom_id res chain seq x y z
N MET A 1 -18.55 -22.10 45.85
CA MET A 1 -17.25 -21.41 45.75
C MET A 1 -16.69 -21.71 44.37
N MET A 2 -16.89 -20.81 43.41
CA MET A 2 -16.50 -20.99 42.01
C MET A 2 -15.07 -20.48 41.86
N MET A 3 -14.09 -21.39 41.76
CA MET A 3 -12.69 -21.04 41.50
C MET A 3 -12.59 -20.58 40.05
N MET A 4 -12.54 -19.27 39.82
CA MET A 4 -12.10 -18.74 38.52
C MET A 4 -10.61 -19.02 38.38
N ARG A 5 -10.25 -19.99 37.53
CA ARG A 5 -8.86 -20.18 37.10
C ARG A 5 -8.45 -18.95 36.30
N GLY A 6 -7.61 -18.10 36.89
CA GLY A 6 -7.05 -16.94 36.21
C GLY A 6 -6.26 -17.37 34.96
N PRO A 7 -6.18 -16.51 33.92
CA PRO A 7 -5.43 -16.82 32.71
C PRO A 7 -3.98 -17.13 33.09
N GLY A 8 -3.49 -18.30 32.68
CA GLY A 8 -2.11 -18.72 32.95
C GLY A 8 -1.11 -17.72 32.39
N LEU A 9 0.10 -17.70 32.97
CA LEU A 9 1.19 -16.80 32.59
C LEU A 9 1.45 -16.79 31.07
N LEU A 10 1.26 -17.94 30.41
CA LEU A 10 1.36 -18.11 28.96
C LEU A 10 0.31 -17.31 28.18
N CYS A 11 -0.95 -17.26 28.65
CA CYS A 11 -2.01 -16.45 28.03
C CYS A 11 -1.76 -14.95 28.18
N LEU A 12 -1.22 -14.52 29.33
CA LEU A 12 -0.84 -13.13 29.57
C LEU A 12 0.33 -12.72 28.68
N LEU A 13 1.32 -13.59 28.51
CA LEU A 13 2.46 -13.39 27.59
C LEU A 13 2.01 -13.34 26.12
N CYS A 14 1.11 -14.22 25.67
CA CYS A 14 0.54 -14.16 24.32
C CYS A 14 -0.25 -12.86 24.10
N ALA A 15 -1.09 -12.45 25.06
CA ALA A 15 -1.85 -11.20 24.97
C ALA A 15 -0.94 -9.95 24.96
N LEU A 16 0.19 -9.99 25.69
CA LEU A 16 1.20 -8.93 25.67
C LEU A 16 1.97 -8.88 24.35
N LEU A 17 2.36 -10.03 23.81
CA LEU A 17 3.01 -10.14 22.49
C LEU A 17 2.09 -9.64 21.37
N GLU A 18 0.81 -10.01 21.39
CA GLU A 18 -0.19 -9.48 20.45
C GLU A 18 -0.32 -7.96 20.58
N ARG A 19 -0.39 -7.42 21.80
CA ARG A 19 -0.46 -5.97 22.05
C ARG A 19 0.80 -5.23 21.59
N LEU A 20 1.97 -5.82 21.74
CA LEU A 20 3.24 -5.27 21.24
C LEU A 20 3.29 -5.30 19.71
N SER A 21 2.79 -6.37 19.07
CA SER A 21 2.71 -6.42 17.59
C SER A 21 1.70 -5.44 17.01
N ARG A 22 0.59 -5.17 17.72
CA ARG A 22 -0.45 -4.20 17.31
C ARG A 22 0.07 -2.76 17.17
N GLY A 23 1.27 -2.45 17.68
CA GLY A 23 1.90 -1.13 17.55
C GLY A 23 2.76 -0.95 16.29
N CYS A 24 3.07 -2.01 15.54
CA CYS A 24 3.94 -1.94 14.36
C CYS A 24 3.23 -2.55 13.16
N GLY A 25 2.61 -1.70 12.32
CA GLY A 25 2.02 -2.14 11.06
C GLY A 25 3.05 -2.76 10.13
N LEU A 26 2.70 -3.86 9.46
CA LEU A 26 3.58 -4.51 8.50
C LEU A 26 3.75 -3.62 7.26
N GLN A 27 4.95 -3.63 6.66
CA GLN A 27 5.20 -2.94 5.40
C GLN A 27 5.11 -3.92 4.23
N HIS A 28 4.29 -3.57 3.25
CA HIS A 28 4.06 -4.34 2.03
C HIS A 28 4.66 -3.58 0.85
N ALA A 29 5.77 -4.08 0.29
CA ALA A 29 6.47 -3.42 -0.80
C ALA A 29 5.89 -3.80 -2.17
N VAL A 30 5.63 -2.79 -3.01
CA VAL A 30 5.19 -2.93 -4.40
C VAL A 30 6.11 -2.12 -5.30
N TYR A 31 6.82 -2.79 -6.20
CA TYR A 31 7.63 -2.14 -7.23
C TYR A 31 6.77 -1.90 -8.46
N TRP A 32 6.39 -0.65 -8.70
CA TRP A 32 5.41 -0.29 -9.73
C TRP A 32 6.10 0.07 -11.04
N ASN A 33 6.43 -0.96 -11.84
CA ASN A 33 7.00 -0.81 -13.18
C ASN A 33 6.54 -1.96 -14.09
N SER A 34 6.57 -1.73 -15.39
CA SER A 34 6.11 -2.68 -16.43
C SER A 34 6.91 -3.99 -16.47
N SER A 35 8.14 -3.98 -15.96
CA SER A 35 9.03 -5.15 -15.92
C SER A 35 8.78 -6.07 -14.72
N ASN A 36 7.96 -5.66 -13.75
CA ASN A 36 7.66 -6.49 -12.58
C ASN A 36 6.68 -7.62 -12.99
N PRO A 37 7.09 -8.89 -12.92
CA PRO A 37 6.29 -10.01 -13.41
C PRO A 37 4.95 -10.17 -12.65
N ARG A 38 4.85 -9.65 -11.43
CA ARG A 38 3.60 -9.66 -10.65
C ARG A 38 2.46 -8.92 -11.35
N PHE A 39 2.76 -7.94 -12.21
CA PHE A 39 1.75 -7.26 -13.04
C PHE A 39 1.45 -7.97 -14.36
N LEU A 40 2.24 -8.99 -14.74
CA LEU A 40 2.14 -9.65 -16.04
C LEU A 40 1.40 -10.99 -15.99
N THR A 41 1.41 -11.67 -14.85
CA THR A 41 0.92 -13.06 -14.75
C THR A 41 -0.52 -13.18 -14.28
N GLU A 42 -0.98 -12.33 -13.36
CA GLU A 42 -2.30 -12.40 -12.72
C GLU A 42 -2.75 -11.01 -12.25
N GLU A 43 -3.96 -10.89 -11.69
CA GLU A 43 -4.38 -9.71 -10.93
C GLU A 43 -3.44 -9.53 -9.72
N TYR A 44 -2.62 -8.46 -9.72
CA TYR A 44 -1.72 -8.18 -8.60
C TYR A 44 -2.49 -7.68 -7.39
N VAL A 45 -2.81 -8.59 -6.48
CA VAL A 45 -3.44 -8.30 -5.19
C VAL A 45 -2.41 -8.32 -4.06
N VAL A 46 -2.58 -7.41 -3.09
CA VAL A 46 -1.80 -7.35 -1.85
C VAL A 46 -2.77 -7.41 -0.67
N ASN A 47 -2.66 -8.45 0.15
CA ASN A 47 -3.47 -8.59 1.36
C ASN A 47 -2.84 -7.78 2.50
N VAL A 48 -3.59 -6.82 3.04
CA VAL A 48 -3.14 -5.91 4.09
C VAL A 48 -4.11 -5.90 5.27
N ALA A 49 -3.61 -5.59 6.46
CA ALA A 49 -4.42 -5.37 7.66
C ALA A 49 -4.54 -3.88 7.98
N ILE A 50 -5.54 -3.53 8.80
CA ILE A 50 -5.62 -2.18 9.36
C ILE A 50 -4.36 -1.89 10.20
N ASN A 51 -3.82 -0.70 10.00
CA ASN A 51 -2.55 -0.15 10.47
C ASN A 51 -1.30 -0.58 9.71
N ASP A 52 -1.40 -1.47 8.72
CA ASP A 52 -0.29 -1.77 7.82
C ASP A 52 0.06 -0.58 6.93
N TYR A 53 1.18 -0.71 6.23
CA TYR A 53 1.67 0.26 5.26
C TYR A 53 1.86 -0.41 3.91
N LEU A 54 1.27 0.15 2.86
CA LEU A 54 1.58 -0.17 1.48
C LEU A 54 2.66 0.79 0.99
N ILE A 55 3.83 0.25 0.66
CA ILE A 55 4.99 1.01 0.19
C ILE A 55 5.13 0.81 -1.31
N ILE A 56 4.81 1.84 -2.09
CA ILE A 56 4.90 1.82 -3.55
C ILE A 56 6.20 2.48 -3.99
N TYR A 57 7.06 1.73 -4.65
CA TYR A 57 8.30 2.21 -5.25
C TYR A 57 8.07 2.60 -6.70
N CYS A 58 8.43 3.85 -7.03
CA CYS A 58 8.49 4.32 -8.41
C CYS A 58 9.64 3.64 -9.18
N PRO A 59 9.54 3.54 -10.52
CA PRO A 59 10.65 3.14 -11.38
C PRO A 59 11.88 4.03 -11.14
N HIS A 60 13.05 3.43 -11.10
CA HIS A 60 14.32 4.14 -10.92
C HIS A 60 15.34 3.62 -11.92
N TYR A 61 16.10 4.54 -12.50
CA TYR A 61 17.06 4.25 -13.55
C TYR A 61 18.38 4.94 -13.27
N ASP A 62 19.47 4.35 -13.77
CA ASP A 62 20.77 5.01 -13.84
C ASP A 62 20.67 6.24 -14.76
N SER A 63 21.38 7.32 -14.43
CA SER A 63 21.33 8.59 -15.18
C SER A 63 21.85 8.48 -16.62
N ARG A 64 22.50 7.38 -16.99
CA ARG A 64 22.91 7.06 -18.36
C ARG A 64 21.75 6.57 -19.24
N VAL A 65 20.64 6.13 -18.65
CA VAL A 65 19.45 5.71 -19.41
C VAL A 65 18.78 6.97 -19.98
N PRO A 66 18.45 7.03 -21.28
CA PRO A 66 17.70 8.14 -21.86
C PRO A 66 16.28 8.24 -21.28
N VAL A 67 15.76 9.47 -21.10
CA VAL A 67 14.45 9.73 -20.47
C VAL A 67 13.30 9.08 -21.23
N GLU A 68 13.42 8.95 -22.55
CA GLU A 68 12.43 8.31 -23.43
C GLU A 68 12.29 6.81 -23.16
N ARG A 69 13.29 6.22 -22.51
CA ARG A 69 13.30 4.82 -22.08
C ARG A 69 12.96 4.63 -20.61
N THR A 70 12.58 5.71 -19.92
CA THR A 70 12.16 5.66 -18.52
C THR A 70 10.65 5.72 -18.38
N GLU A 71 10.13 4.96 -17.41
CA GLU A 71 8.71 4.98 -17.08
C GLU A 71 8.41 6.12 -16.09
N ASN A 72 7.35 6.87 -16.37
CA ASN A 72 6.75 7.86 -15.48
C ASN A 72 5.23 7.75 -15.55
N PHE A 73 4.54 8.03 -14.44
CA PHE A 73 3.09 7.92 -14.37
C PHE A 73 2.52 8.64 -13.14
N VAL A 74 1.20 8.85 -13.15
CA VAL A 74 0.42 9.25 -11.98
C VAL A 74 -0.35 8.04 -11.46
N LEU A 75 -0.27 7.82 -10.16
CA LEU A 75 -0.98 6.76 -9.45
C LEU A 75 -2.34 7.28 -8.98
N TYR A 76 -3.40 6.55 -9.30
CA TYR A 76 -4.77 6.86 -8.91
C TYR A 76 -5.36 5.74 -8.06
N ARG A 77 -6.09 6.10 -7.00
CA ARG A 77 -7.09 5.21 -6.40
C ARG A 77 -8.40 5.38 -7.15
N VAL A 78 -8.98 4.28 -7.61
CA VAL A 78 -10.23 4.25 -8.39
C VAL A 78 -11.26 3.34 -7.74
N ASN A 79 -12.51 3.46 -8.18
CA ASN A 79 -13.53 2.47 -7.89
C ASN A 79 -13.34 1.23 -8.79
N ARG A 80 -14.12 0.18 -8.52
CA ARG A 80 -14.06 -1.09 -9.26
C ARG A 80 -14.25 -0.91 -10.78
N GLU A 81 -15.20 -0.08 -11.18
CA GLU A 81 -15.46 0.26 -12.59
C GLU A 81 -14.20 0.84 -13.27
N GLY A 82 -13.54 1.80 -12.64
CA GLY A 82 -12.33 2.41 -13.17
C GLY A 82 -11.15 1.44 -13.25
N TYR A 83 -11.08 0.47 -12.34
CA TYR A 83 -10.08 -0.60 -12.36
C TYR A 83 -10.31 -1.55 -13.53
N GLU A 84 -11.51 -2.12 -13.65
CA GLU A 84 -11.88 -3.07 -14.71
C GLU A 84 -11.77 -2.43 -16.10
N GLY A 85 -12.17 -1.16 -16.23
CA GLY A 85 -12.08 -0.40 -17.47
C GLY A 85 -10.76 0.33 -17.70
N CYS A 86 -9.79 0.20 -16.80
CA CYS A 86 -8.51 0.91 -16.82
C CYS A 86 -8.65 2.41 -17.17
N HIS A 87 -9.54 3.14 -16.50
CA HIS A 87 -9.75 4.57 -16.74
C HIS A 87 -10.07 5.33 -15.44
N LYS A 88 -9.88 6.65 -15.49
CA LYS A 88 -10.17 7.53 -14.35
C LYS A 88 -11.68 7.79 -14.34
N THR A 89 -12.37 7.37 -13.28
CA THR A 89 -13.75 7.78 -13.03
C THR A 89 -13.77 9.15 -12.35
N SER A 90 -14.94 9.79 -12.26
CA SER A 90 -15.10 11.10 -11.59
C SER A 90 -14.71 11.07 -10.10
N GLN A 91 -14.71 9.89 -9.48
CA GLN A 91 -14.34 9.66 -8.08
C GLN A 91 -12.86 9.28 -7.91
N ALA A 92 -12.07 9.25 -9.00
CA ALA A 92 -10.67 8.89 -8.94
C ALA A 92 -9.86 9.91 -8.12
N LEU A 93 -9.04 9.40 -7.20
CA LEU A 93 -8.17 10.22 -6.35
C LEU A 93 -6.73 10.06 -6.80
N VAL A 94 -6.05 11.18 -7.07
CA VAL A 94 -4.59 11.17 -7.27
C VAL A 94 -3.94 10.79 -5.95
N ARG A 95 -3.10 9.75 -5.96
CA ARG A 95 -2.38 9.29 -4.77
C ARG A 95 -0.91 9.69 -4.81
N TRP A 96 -0.27 9.58 -5.97
CA TRP A 96 1.15 9.89 -6.11
C TRP A 96 1.53 10.18 -7.56
N GLU A 97 2.67 10.82 -7.77
CA GLU A 97 3.23 11.07 -9.09
C GLU A 97 4.68 10.54 -9.15
N CYS A 98 4.91 9.53 -9.98
CA CYS A 98 6.24 9.01 -10.27
C CYS A 98 6.85 9.78 -11.44
N LYS A 99 7.47 10.93 -11.15
CA LYS A 99 8.06 11.85 -12.15
C LYS A 99 9.59 11.92 -12.14
N TRP A 100 10.24 11.28 -11.17
CA TRP A 100 11.66 11.47 -10.87
C TRP A 100 12.46 10.16 -11.05
N PRO A 101 12.71 9.71 -12.30
CA PRO A 101 13.37 8.43 -12.57
C PRO A 101 14.82 8.37 -12.07
N TYR A 102 15.50 9.51 -11.96
CA TYR A 102 16.91 9.62 -11.57
C TYR A 102 17.10 10.18 -10.15
N ALA A 103 16.14 9.98 -9.26
CA ALA A 103 16.23 10.49 -7.89
C ALA A 103 17.55 10.05 -7.22
N PRO A 104 18.32 10.98 -6.62
CA PRO A 104 19.70 10.72 -6.18
C PRO A 104 19.79 9.72 -5.02
N SER A 105 18.71 9.60 -4.24
CA SER A 105 18.64 8.69 -3.08
C SER A 105 18.03 7.32 -3.42
N GLY A 106 18.05 6.94 -4.70
CA GLY A 106 17.42 5.72 -5.19
C GLY A 106 15.92 5.89 -5.48
N PRO A 107 15.17 4.78 -5.59
CA PRO A 107 13.76 4.82 -5.94
C PRO A 107 12.92 5.64 -4.94
N ILE A 108 12.12 6.57 -5.47
CA ILE A 108 11.15 7.29 -4.65
C ILE A 108 10.08 6.31 -4.17
N LYS A 109 9.77 6.38 -2.87
CA LYS A 109 8.71 5.59 -2.24
C LYS A 109 7.55 6.46 -1.79
N PHE A 110 6.35 6.03 -2.14
CA PHE A 110 5.09 6.51 -1.58
C PHE A 110 4.62 5.54 -0.50
N SER A 111 4.15 6.06 0.63
CA SER A 111 3.68 5.27 1.76
C SER A 111 2.19 5.56 1.99
N GLU A 112 1.37 4.54 1.81
CA GLU A 112 -0.05 4.56 2.14
C GLU A 112 -0.25 3.81 3.44
N LYS A 113 -0.71 4.51 4.49
CA LYS A 113 -1.10 3.87 5.74
C LYS A 113 -2.53 3.37 5.61
N ILE A 114 -2.74 2.08 5.83
CA ILE A 114 -4.05 1.43 5.80
C ILE A 114 -4.76 1.73 7.13
N GLN A 115 -5.29 2.94 7.28
CA GLN A 115 -5.91 3.40 8.52
C GLN A 115 -7.41 3.58 8.36
N ARG A 116 -8.15 3.28 9.43
CA ARG A 116 -9.61 3.43 9.44
C ARG A 116 -10.07 4.88 9.51
N PHE A 117 -9.32 5.71 10.24
CA PHE A 117 -9.65 7.11 10.45
C PHE A 117 -8.44 7.95 10.16
N THR A 118 -8.64 9.07 9.48
CA THR A 118 -7.61 10.06 9.20
C THR A 118 -8.02 11.41 9.77
N SER A 119 -7.10 12.08 10.47
CA SER A 119 -7.32 13.46 10.92
C SER A 119 -7.12 14.48 9.79
N PHE A 120 -6.61 14.05 8.63
CA PHE A 120 -6.42 14.89 7.46
C PHE A 120 -7.67 14.87 6.58
N SER A 121 -8.19 16.05 6.23
CA SER A 121 -9.44 16.20 5.46
C SER A 121 -9.39 15.64 4.05
N LEU A 122 -8.21 15.58 3.43
CA LEU A 122 -7.99 14.92 2.14
C LEU A 122 -7.32 13.54 2.31
N GLY A 123 -7.32 13.00 3.53
CA GLY A 123 -6.80 11.68 3.82
C GLY A 123 -7.69 10.58 3.24
N VAL A 124 -7.13 9.38 3.15
CA VAL A 124 -7.83 8.21 2.65
C VAL A 124 -8.08 7.25 3.82
N GLU A 125 -9.30 6.74 3.90
CA GLU A 125 -9.75 5.79 4.92
C GLU A 125 -10.01 4.41 4.32
N PHE A 126 -9.78 3.39 5.14
CA PHE A 126 -9.86 1.98 4.81
C PHE A 126 -10.68 1.21 5.85
N ASP A 127 -11.62 0.40 5.39
CA ASP A 127 -12.43 -0.50 6.19
C ASP A 127 -12.01 -1.95 5.98
N ALA A 128 -12.11 -2.76 7.04
CA ALA A 128 -11.79 -4.17 6.97
C ALA A 128 -12.81 -4.92 6.08
N GLY A 129 -12.30 -5.87 5.29
CA GLY A 129 -13.12 -6.69 4.38
C GLY A 129 -13.59 -5.95 3.12
N GLN A 130 -12.96 -4.82 2.78
CA GLN A 130 -13.20 -4.08 1.54
C GLN A 130 -11.97 -4.15 0.63
N ASP A 131 -12.23 -4.15 -0.68
CA ASP A 131 -11.19 -4.09 -1.71
C ASP A 131 -10.99 -2.66 -2.20
N TYR A 132 -9.74 -2.29 -2.44
CA TYR A 132 -9.35 -0.96 -2.91
C TYR A 132 -8.45 -1.07 -4.14
N TYR A 133 -8.79 -0.29 -5.16
CA TYR A 133 -8.22 -0.47 -6.49
C TYR A 133 -7.33 0.71 -6.87
N TYR A 134 -6.20 0.40 -7.50
CA TYR A 134 -5.22 1.37 -7.93
C TYR A 134 -4.87 1.14 -9.40
N ILE A 135 -4.71 2.23 -10.16
CA ILE A 135 -4.24 2.21 -11.55
C ILE A 135 -3.16 3.29 -11.75
N CYS A 136 -2.31 3.11 -12.74
CA CYS A 136 -1.39 4.15 -13.22
C CYS A 136 -1.82 4.67 -14.59
N LYS A 137 -1.54 5.95 -14.86
CA LYS A 137 -1.71 6.58 -16.17
C LYS A 137 -0.54 7.50 -16.49
#